data_AF-M6BW04-F1
#
_entry.id   AF-M6BW04-F1
#
_cell.length_a   1.000
_cell.length_b   1.000
_cell.length_c   1.000
_cell.angle_alpha   90.00
_cell.angle_beta   90.00
_cell.angle_gamma   90.00
#
_symmetry.space_group_name_H-M   'P 1'
#
loop_
_entity.id
_entity.type
_entity.pdbx_description
1 polymer ?
#
loop_
_entity_poly.entity_id
_entity_poly.type
_entity_poly.pdbx_seq_one_letter_code
_entity_poly.pdbx_strand_id
1 'polypeptide(L)'
;MGILLAEKKFKLEVIRLNNTSVSDLSILAMAGKKFFSVDISGTPVKDVSMLKEINFLTADGCTELDFATLVKLKKLYRLSLRDTKLNDLEFLHNFTELEQLNINGTPLTNEQIQEFHVRFKKNRLEKNKAASSKRDPLKLDIHPEIKDPLLRVLADNSDYNPELALEAGEKLLAQRTERKDIKQILKDLIAICDKQWRKYFYIETPEGRKKYEFCNQSEKRFRYISETGDFSAPVSIASVADPIAEIVGLIPFIYENKKKYKAYETVENSSFYHVSAILEIVSKTKYHDVTLAQVEEAVKKSDYVEYKIEKNGDMYIKVQK
;
A
#
# COMPACT_ATOMS: atom_id res chain seq x y z
N MET A 1 9.11 33.83 -48.81
CA MET A 1 8.45 34.64 -47.76
C MET A 1 6.95 34.47 -47.97
N GLY A 2 6.19 33.64 -47.25
CA GLY A 2 6.18 33.42 -45.81
C GLY A 2 4.97 34.16 -45.22
N ILE A 3 3.74 33.76 -45.56
CA ILE A 3 2.52 34.35 -44.99
C ILE A 3 1.92 33.37 -43.98
N LEU A 4 2.00 33.80 -42.72
CA LEU A 4 1.31 33.37 -41.50
C LEU A 4 0.51 32.06 -41.56
N LEU A 5 1.10 31.01 -40.98
CA LEU A 5 0.36 30.05 -40.18
C LEU A 5 -0.32 30.84 -39.04
N ALA A 6 -1.63 31.06 -39.15
CA ALA A 6 -2.43 31.48 -38.01
C ALA A 6 -2.31 30.38 -36.94
N GLU A 7 -1.47 30.62 -35.94
CA GLU A 7 -1.41 29.82 -34.73
C GLU A 7 -2.79 29.78 -34.09
N LYS A 8 -3.54 28.69 -34.36
CA LYS A 8 -4.73 28.33 -33.59
C LYS A 8 -4.27 28.03 -32.16
N LYS A 9 -4.22 29.05 -31.30
CA LYS A 9 -4.10 28.87 -29.85
C LYS A 9 -5.35 28.14 -29.36
N PHE A 10 -5.29 26.81 -29.29
CA PHE A 10 -6.26 26.04 -28.51
C PHE A 10 -6.02 26.36 -27.04
N LYS A 11 -6.79 27.30 -26.49
CA LYS A 11 -6.81 27.55 -25.04
C LYS A 11 -7.53 26.36 -24.40
N LEU A 12 -6.77 25.32 -24.03
CA LEU A 12 -7.30 24.11 -23.39
C LEU A 12 -7.82 24.50 -22.01
N GLU A 13 -9.14 24.41 -21.80
CA GLU A 13 -9.74 24.72 -20.52
C GLU A 13 -9.81 23.47 -19.63
N VAL A 14 -9.31 23.64 -18.40
CA VAL A 14 -9.36 22.67 -17.32
C VAL A 14 -10.42 23.13 -16.32
N ILE A 15 -11.38 22.27 -16.02
CA ILE A 15 -12.39 22.49 -14.99
C ILE A 15 -12.09 21.61 -13.79
N ARG A 16 -12.11 22.20 -12.59
CA ARG A 16 -12.00 21.49 -11.32
C ARG A 16 -13.22 21.81 -10.46
N LEU A 17 -14.00 20.78 -10.17
CA LEU A 17 -15.21 20.80 -9.33
C LEU A 17 -15.09 19.82 -8.16
N ASN A 18 -13.88 19.30 -7.91
CA ASN A 18 -13.63 18.28 -6.91
C ASN A 18 -14.06 18.75 -5.51
N ASN A 19 -14.67 17.84 -4.73
CA ASN A 19 -15.18 18.05 -3.38
C ASN A 19 -16.21 19.19 -3.27
N THR A 20 -17.04 19.36 -4.29
CA THR A 20 -18.17 20.30 -4.28
C THR A 20 -19.51 19.57 -4.25
N SER A 21 -20.60 20.31 -4.01
CA SER A 21 -21.97 19.78 -4.06
C SER A 21 -22.60 19.79 -5.46
N VAL A 22 -21.80 20.00 -6.52
CA VAL A 22 -22.31 20.02 -7.90
C VAL A 22 -22.85 18.64 -8.27
N SER A 23 -24.11 18.58 -8.68
CA SER A 23 -24.77 17.35 -9.13
C SER A 23 -25.13 17.37 -10.62
N ASP A 24 -25.25 18.57 -11.21
CA ASP A 24 -25.64 18.78 -12.61
C ASP A 24 -24.54 19.52 -13.38
N LEU A 25 -24.10 18.91 -14.48
CA LEU A 25 -23.07 19.44 -15.38
C LEU A 25 -23.66 20.09 -16.65
N SER A 26 -24.98 20.19 -16.76
CA SER A 26 -25.68 20.76 -17.93
C SER A 26 -25.18 22.15 -18.30
N ILE A 27 -24.83 22.97 -17.30
CA ILE A 27 -24.28 24.32 -17.48
C ILE A 27 -22.96 24.33 -18.27
N LEU A 28 -22.16 23.25 -18.21
CA LEU A 28 -20.92 23.12 -18.96
C LEU A 28 -21.18 22.96 -20.46
N ALA A 29 -22.26 22.27 -20.84
CA ALA A 29 -22.63 22.16 -22.25
C ALA A 29 -23.06 23.52 -22.84
N MET A 30 -23.67 24.38 -22.01
CA MET A 30 -24.13 25.71 -22.42
C MET A 30 -23.00 26.73 -22.54
N ALA A 31 -21.84 26.47 -21.93
CA ALA A 31 -20.70 27.40 -21.95
C ALA A 31 -20.13 27.62 -23.37
N GLY A 32 -20.47 26.77 -24.35
CA GLY A 32 -20.00 26.90 -25.75
C GLY A 32 -18.49 26.70 -25.91
N LYS A 33 -17.80 26.23 -24.88
CA LYS A 33 -16.35 26.04 -24.84
C LYS A 33 -15.97 24.57 -24.97
N LYS A 34 -14.78 24.32 -25.54
CA LYS A 34 -14.18 22.99 -25.58
C LYS A 34 -13.33 22.77 -24.34
N PHE A 35 -13.80 21.92 -23.44
CA PHE A 35 -13.00 21.49 -22.29
C PHE A 35 -12.05 20.39 -22.69
N PHE A 36 -10.86 20.44 -22.12
CA PHE A 36 -9.83 19.43 -22.32
C PHE A 36 -9.79 18.43 -21.17
N SER A 37 -9.98 18.94 -19.95
CA SER A 37 -9.87 18.18 -18.70
C SER A 37 -10.96 18.60 -17.73
N VAL A 38 -11.64 17.63 -17.12
CA VAL A 38 -12.65 17.88 -16.10
C VAL A 38 -12.37 16.97 -14.90
N ASP A 39 -12.32 17.56 -13.71
CA ASP A 39 -12.22 16.86 -12.44
C ASP A 39 -13.50 17.09 -11.62
N ILE A 40 -14.22 16.01 -11.33
CA ILE A 40 -15.47 16.00 -10.56
C ILE A 40 -15.33 15.15 -9.30
N SER A 41 -14.12 14.84 -8.85
CA SER A 41 -13.88 13.88 -7.77
C SER A 41 -14.65 14.25 -6.49
N GLY A 42 -15.27 13.28 -5.83
CA GLY A 42 -16.02 13.49 -4.58
C GLY A 42 -17.30 14.31 -4.74
N THR A 43 -17.88 14.39 -5.95
CA THR A 43 -19.16 15.07 -6.20
C THR A 43 -20.32 14.06 -6.36
N PRO A 44 -21.58 14.46 -6.16
CA PRO A 44 -22.76 13.63 -6.41
C PRO A 44 -23.20 13.60 -7.89
N VAL A 45 -22.32 13.93 -8.85
CA VAL A 45 -22.65 13.91 -10.29
C VAL A 45 -23.03 12.50 -10.74
N LYS A 46 -24.19 12.39 -11.40
CA LYS A 46 -24.69 11.12 -11.94
C LYS A 46 -24.44 10.96 -13.44
N ASP A 47 -24.53 12.05 -14.18
CA ASP A 47 -24.49 12.03 -15.64
C ASP A 47 -23.36 12.91 -16.18
N VAL A 48 -22.44 12.29 -16.93
CA VAL A 48 -21.33 12.98 -17.61
C VAL A 48 -21.47 12.99 -19.13
N SER A 49 -22.61 12.54 -19.67
CA SER A 49 -22.88 12.39 -21.10
C SER A 49 -22.71 13.68 -21.90
N MET A 50 -22.78 14.84 -21.24
CA MET A 50 -22.55 16.17 -21.79
C MET A 50 -21.07 16.44 -22.13
N LEU A 51 -20.13 15.74 -21.49
CA LEU A 51 -18.69 15.96 -21.61
C LEU A 51 -18.05 15.26 -22.83
N LYS A 52 -18.77 15.16 -23.96
CA LYS A 52 -18.40 14.31 -25.12
C LYS A 52 -17.05 14.63 -25.75
N GLU A 53 -16.58 15.86 -25.59
CA GLU A 53 -15.41 16.42 -26.28
C GLU A 53 -14.13 16.40 -25.45
N ILE A 54 -14.18 15.97 -24.17
CA ILE A 54 -13.01 16.02 -23.27
C ILE A 54 -12.04 14.88 -23.55
N ASN A 55 -10.77 15.11 -23.18
CA ASN A 55 -9.72 14.09 -23.27
C ASN A 55 -9.38 13.48 -21.90
N PHE A 56 -9.59 14.22 -20.81
CA PHE A 56 -9.28 13.74 -19.46
C PHE A 56 -10.46 13.91 -18.52
N LEU A 57 -10.85 12.83 -17.85
CA LEU A 57 -11.84 12.83 -16.79
C LEU A 57 -11.25 12.20 -15.52
N THR A 58 -11.35 12.94 -14.41
CA THR A 58 -11.15 12.41 -13.06
C THR A 58 -12.49 12.44 -12.34
N ALA A 59 -13.02 11.28 -11.96
CA ALA A 59 -14.28 11.13 -11.26
C ALA A 59 -14.12 10.20 -10.04
N ASP A 60 -13.01 10.38 -9.32
CA ASP A 60 -12.67 9.57 -8.17
C ASP A 60 -13.66 9.82 -7.03
N GLY A 61 -14.10 8.78 -6.32
CA GLY A 61 -15.04 8.91 -5.21
C GLY A 61 -16.46 9.36 -5.60
N CYS A 62 -16.81 9.43 -6.89
CA CYS A 62 -18.17 9.72 -7.35
C CYS A 62 -19.08 8.49 -7.16
N THR A 63 -19.64 8.33 -5.96
CA THR A 63 -20.40 7.12 -5.57
C THR A 63 -21.80 7.00 -6.20
N GLU A 64 -22.28 8.03 -6.88
CA GLU A 64 -23.59 8.08 -7.56
C GLU A 64 -23.47 8.12 -9.11
N LEU A 65 -22.25 8.04 -9.65
CA LEU A 65 -22.01 8.11 -11.08
C LEU A 65 -22.66 6.94 -11.83
N ASP A 66 -23.49 7.25 -12.82
CA ASP A 66 -24.00 6.26 -13.77
C ASP A 66 -22.97 6.03 -14.88
N PHE A 67 -22.28 4.88 -14.79
CA PHE A 67 -21.23 4.49 -15.73
C PHE A 67 -21.73 4.32 -17.18
N ALA A 68 -23.03 4.10 -17.40
CA ALA A 68 -23.59 4.02 -18.75
C ALA A 68 -23.44 5.35 -19.52
N THR A 69 -23.39 6.48 -18.80
CA THR A 69 -23.23 7.81 -19.40
C THR A 69 -21.83 8.02 -19.98
N LEU A 70 -20.82 7.29 -19.48
CA LEU A 70 -19.43 7.35 -19.95
C LEU A 70 -19.30 6.91 -21.41
N VAL A 71 -20.18 6.04 -21.93
CA VAL A 71 -20.17 5.54 -23.32
C VAL A 71 -20.15 6.67 -24.37
N LYS A 72 -20.62 7.87 -24.00
CA LYS A 72 -20.63 9.04 -24.89
C LYS A 72 -19.26 9.72 -25.01
N LEU A 73 -18.33 9.51 -24.09
CA LEU A 73 -17.05 10.21 -23.97
C LEU A 73 -15.94 9.50 -24.78
N LYS A 74 -16.19 9.27 -26.06
CA LYS A 74 -15.32 8.44 -26.94
C LYS A 74 -13.93 9.03 -27.21
N LYS A 75 -13.69 10.30 -26.84
CA LYS A 75 -12.42 11.03 -27.02
C LYS A 75 -11.50 10.97 -25.79
N LEU A 76 -11.92 10.26 -24.74
CA LEU A 76 -11.12 10.11 -23.54
C LEU A 76 -9.80 9.40 -23.83
N TYR A 77 -8.73 10.03 -23.39
CA TYR A 77 -7.36 9.54 -23.39
C TYR A 77 -6.94 9.10 -21.97
N ARG A 78 -7.44 9.77 -20.92
CA ARG A 78 -7.30 9.32 -19.52
C ARG A 78 -8.63 9.33 -18.80
N LEU A 79 -8.88 8.27 -18.04
CA LEU A 79 -10.05 8.12 -17.18
C LEU A 79 -9.62 7.61 -15.80
N SER A 80 -9.99 8.33 -14.75
CA SER A 80 -9.86 7.89 -13.37
C SER A 80 -11.23 7.74 -12.73
N LEU A 81 -11.50 6.56 -12.19
CA LEU A 81 -12.73 6.15 -11.49
C LEU A 81 -12.37 5.52 -10.13
N ARG A 82 -11.33 6.03 -9.47
CA ARG A 82 -10.83 5.45 -8.22
C ARG A 82 -11.88 5.57 -7.12
N ASP A 83 -11.99 4.59 -6.23
CA ASP A 83 -12.91 4.55 -5.10
C ASP A 83 -14.39 4.77 -5.52
N THR A 84 -14.78 4.29 -6.71
CA THR A 84 -16.17 4.34 -7.20
C THR A 84 -16.86 2.97 -7.09
N LYS A 85 -18.18 2.94 -7.30
CA LYS A 85 -18.98 1.70 -7.30
C LYS A 85 -18.91 0.91 -8.62
N LEU A 86 -17.87 1.12 -9.42
CA LEU A 86 -17.68 0.49 -10.73
C LEU A 86 -17.56 -1.03 -10.58
N ASN A 87 -18.49 -1.79 -11.13
CA ASN A 87 -18.54 -3.26 -11.01
C ASN A 87 -18.52 -3.99 -12.36
N ASP A 88 -18.41 -3.25 -13.47
CA ASP A 88 -18.30 -3.77 -14.82
C ASP A 88 -17.45 -2.83 -15.69
N LEU A 89 -16.72 -3.38 -16.66
CA LEU A 89 -15.87 -2.66 -17.61
C LEU A 89 -16.38 -2.78 -19.05
N GLU A 90 -17.50 -3.46 -19.32
CA GLU A 90 -17.95 -3.70 -20.69
C GLU A 90 -18.12 -2.40 -21.48
N PHE A 91 -18.62 -1.32 -20.88
CA PHE A 91 -18.84 -0.05 -21.56
C PHE A 91 -17.56 0.57 -22.17
N LEU A 92 -16.38 0.20 -21.68
CA LEU A 92 -15.09 0.69 -22.17
C LEU A 92 -14.65 0.07 -23.50
N HIS A 93 -15.36 -0.93 -24.02
CA HIS A 93 -14.97 -1.63 -25.26
C HIS A 93 -14.80 -0.70 -26.48
N ASN A 94 -15.52 0.43 -26.52
CA ASN A 94 -15.50 1.40 -27.61
C ASN A 94 -14.58 2.61 -27.36
N PHE A 95 -13.84 2.64 -26.25
CA PHE A 95 -12.96 3.75 -25.88
C PHE A 95 -11.62 3.63 -26.59
N THR A 96 -11.63 3.88 -27.89
CA THR A 96 -10.48 3.52 -28.72
C THR A 96 -9.29 4.44 -28.50
N GLU A 97 -9.52 5.67 -28.04
CA GLU A 97 -8.49 6.66 -27.75
C GLU A 97 -7.91 6.54 -26.32
N LEU A 98 -8.45 5.65 -25.49
CA LEU A 98 -8.07 5.55 -24.08
C LEU A 98 -6.68 4.93 -23.91
N GLU A 99 -5.80 5.64 -23.21
CA GLU A 99 -4.42 5.21 -22.96
C GLU A 99 -4.11 5.01 -21.49
N GLN A 100 -4.86 5.65 -20.59
CA GLN A 100 -4.69 5.49 -19.14
C GLN A 100 -6.04 5.29 -18.49
N LEU A 101 -6.14 4.22 -17.70
CA LEU A 101 -7.33 3.89 -16.92
C LEU A 101 -6.91 3.61 -15.48
N ASN A 102 -7.50 4.32 -14.53
CA ASN A 102 -7.35 4.07 -13.11
C ASN A 102 -8.70 3.65 -12.50
N ILE A 103 -8.76 2.42 -12.01
CA ILE A 103 -9.95 1.78 -11.44
C ILE A 103 -9.67 1.23 -10.03
N ASN A 104 -8.71 1.81 -9.34
CA ASN A 104 -8.35 1.43 -7.97
C ASN A 104 -9.52 1.58 -7.00
N GLY A 105 -9.64 0.70 -6.00
CA GLY A 105 -10.71 0.80 -4.98
C GLY A 105 -12.12 0.59 -5.53
N THR A 106 -12.26 -0.09 -6.68
CA THR A 106 -13.55 -0.46 -7.25
C THR A 106 -13.89 -1.92 -6.92
N PRO A 107 -15.17 -2.31 -6.86
CA PRO A 107 -15.59 -3.67 -6.54
C PRO A 107 -15.32 -4.72 -7.65
N LEU A 108 -14.63 -4.36 -8.73
CA LEU A 108 -14.30 -5.28 -9.84
C LEU A 108 -13.47 -6.49 -9.36
N THR A 109 -13.81 -7.69 -9.82
CA THR A 109 -12.99 -8.87 -9.58
C THR A 109 -11.77 -8.89 -10.49
N ASN A 110 -10.76 -9.69 -10.12
CA ASN A 110 -9.56 -9.83 -10.93
C ASN A 110 -9.88 -10.45 -12.30
N GLU A 111 -10.81 -11.40 -12.33
CA GLU A 111 -11.27 -12.06 -13.56
C GLU A 111 -11.83 -11.02 -14.53
N GLN A 112 -12.72 -10.13 -14.06
CA GLN A 112 -13.30 -9.06 -14.88
C GLN A 112 -12.21 -8.12 -15.44
N ILE A 113 -11.22 -7.77 -14.62
CA ILE A 113 -10.11 -6.90 -15.02
C ILE A 113 -9.23 -7.59 -16.07
N GLN A 114 -8.91 -8.87 -15.89
CA GLN A 114 -8.07 -9.64 -16.81
C GLN A 114 -8.78 -9.87 -18.16
N GLU A 115 -10.07 -10.24 -18.14
CA GLU A 115 -10.88 -10.37 -19.34
C GLU A 115 -10.94 -9.06 -20.12
N PHE A 116 -11.16 -7.95 -19.43
CA PHE A 116 -11.09 -6.62 -20.03
C PHE A 116 -9.71 -6.35 -20.64
N HIS A 117 -8.62 -6.61 -19.90
CA HIS A 117 -7.26 -6.33 -20.37
C HIS A 117 -6.92 -7.12 -21.64
N VAL A 118 -7.25 -8.42 -21.67
CA VAL A 118 -7.05 -9.30 -22.83
C VAL A 118 -7.86 -8.82 -24.02
N ARG A 119 -9.16 -8.53 -23.82
CA ARG A 119 -10.05 -8.03 -24.87
C ARG A 119 -9.57 -6.69 -25.42
N PHE A 120 -9.21 -5.75 -24.55
CA PHE A 120 -8.76 -4.42 -24.92
C PHE A 120 -7.45 -4.48 -25.72
N LYS A 121 -6.49 -5.30 -25.28
CA LYS A 121 -5.23 -5.53 -25.99
C LYS A 121 -5.45 -6.13 -27.38
N LYS A 122 -6.35 -7.13 -27.50
CA LYS A 122 -6.72 -7.73 -28.80
C LYS A 122 -7.30 -6.68 -29.74
N ASN A 123 -8.29 -5.90 -29.28
CA ASN A 123 -8.92 -4.85 -30.08
C ASN A 123 -7.91 -3.79 -30.55
N ARG A 124 -6.95 -3.41 -29.68
CA ARG A 124 -5.91 -2.43 -30.00
C ARG A 124 -4.90 -2.97 -31.01
N LEU A 125 -4.51 -4.24 -30.89
CA LEU A 125 -3.63 -4.90 -31.86
C LEU A 125 -4.24 -4.91 -33.25
N GLU A 126 -5.52 -5.27 -33.37
CA GLU A 126 -6.23 -5.25 -34.66
C GLU A 126 -6.30 -3.83 -35.26
N LYS A 127 -6.59 -2.80 -34.44
CA LYS A 127 -6.56 -1.41 -34.92
C LYS A 127 -5.17 -0.97 -35.38
N ASN A 128 -4.12 -1.36 -34.67
CA ASN A 128 -2.74 -1.00 -35.02
C ASN A 128 -2.29 -1.61 -36.36
N LYS A 129 -2.91 -2.71 -36.84
CA LYS A 129 -2.63 -3.27 -38.18
C LYS A 129 -3.08 -2.34 -39.32
N ALA A 130 -4.13 -1.55 -39.10
CA ALA A 130 -4.72 -0.67 -40.09
C ALA A 130 -4.31 0.81 -39.95
N ALA A 131 -3.55 1.16 -38.91
CA ALA A 131 -3.22 2.55 -38.57
C ALA A 131 -1.82 2.96 -39.07
N SER A 132 -1.69 4.20 -39.55
CA SER A 132 -0.41 4.81 -39.93
C SER A 132 0.50 5.12 -38.73
N SER A 133 -0.06 5.14 -37.52
CA SER A 133 0.67 5.29 -36.25
C SER A 133 0.22 4.22 -35.26
N LYS A 134 1.19 3.55 -34.62
CA LYS A 134 0.93 2.53 -33.60
C LYS A 134 0.58 3.22 -32.28
N ARG A 135 -0.49 2.79 -31.63
CA ARG A 135 -0.85 3.26 -30.28
C ARG A 135 -0.12 2.43 -29.23
N ASP A 136 0.35 3.09 -28.17
CA ASP A 136 0.97 2.45 -27.00
C ASP A 136 0.01 1.50 -26.27
N PRO A 137 0.46 0.52 -25.48
CA PRO A 137 -0.42 -0.32 -24.66
C PRO A 137 -1.26 0.52 -23.68
N LEU A 138 -2.47 0.05 -23.36
CA LEU A 138 -3.28 0.66 -22.29
C LEU A 138 -2.50 0.56 -20.98
N LYS A 139 -2.20 1.71 -20.36
CA LYS A 139 -1.68 1.77 -19.00
C LYS A 139 -2.86 1.63 -18.05
N LEU A 140 -2.89 0.50 -17.37
CA LEU A 140 -3.94 0.16 -16.44
C LEU A 140 -3.37 0.29 -15.02
N ASP A 141 -3.76 1.35 -14.32
CA ASP A 141 -3.43 1.55 -12.92
C ASP A 141 -4.46 0.79 -12.08
N ILE A 142 -4.10 -0.45 -11.76
CA ILE A 142 -4.82 -1.34 -10.86
C ILE A 142 -4.03 -1.50 -9.56
N HIS A 143 -4.72 -1.93 -8.50
CA HIS A 143 -4.02 -2.38 -7.30
C HIS A 143 -3.14 -3.56 -7.73
N PRO A 144 -1.90 -3.73 -7.22
CA PRO A 144 -1.20 -5.00 -7.39
C PRO A 144 -2.14 -6.12 -6.94
N GLU A 145 -2.26 -7.20 -7.72
CA GLU A 145 -3.24 -8.29 -7.52
C GLU A 145 -3.27 -8.76 -6.05
N ILE A 146 -4.23 -8.25 -5.26
CA ILE A 146 -4.50 -8.80 -3.93
C ILE A 146 -5.47 -9.98 -4.14
N LYS A 147 -4.91 -11.16 -4.38
CA LYS A 147 -5.67 -12.40 -4.63
C LYS A 147 -6.38 -12.91 -3.38
N ASP A 148 -5.84 -12.58 -2.21
CA ASP A 148 -6.37 -13.07 -0.95
C ASP A 148 -7.55 -12.21 -0.46
N PRO A 149 -8.73 -12.80 -0.20
CA PRO A 149 -9.91 -12.05 0.23
C PRO A 149 -9.74 -11.26 1.53
N LEU A 150 -8.94 -11.74 2.48
CA LEU A 150 -8.67 -11.03 3.74
C LEU A 150 -7.80 -9.80 3.51
N LEU A 151 -6.77 -9.95 2.67
CA LEU A 151 -5.95 -8.82 2.24
C LEU A 151 -6.76 -7.79 1.45
N ARG A 152 -7.73 -8.24 0.65
CA ARG A 152 -8.60 -7.35 -0.14
C ARG A 152 -9.51 -6.54 0.76
N VAL A 153 -10.19 -7.19 1.71
CA VAL A 153 -11.00 -6.50 2.73
C VAL A 153 -10.16 -5.49 3.50
N LEU A 154 -8.93 -5.86 3.87
CA LEU A 154 -8.02 -4.94 4.54
C LEU A 154 -7.66 -3.74 3.65
N ALA A 155 -7.34 -3.95 2.37
CA ALA A 155 -6.97 -2.90 1.43
C ALA A 155 -8.13 -1.97 1.05
N ASP A 156 -9.35 -2.50 0.99
CA ASP A 156 -10.58 -1.75 0.69
C ASP A 156 -11.02 -0.87 1.86
N ASN A 157 -10.49 -1.10 3.07
CA ASN A 157 -10.68 -0.20 4.20
C ASN A 157 -9.93 1.12 3.95
N SER A 158 -10.68 2.22 3.84
CA SER A 158 -10.13 3.55 3.59
C SER A 158 -9.30 4.07 4.76
N ASP A 159 -9.66 3.64 5.97
CA ASP A 159 -9.02 4.01 7.22
C ASP A 159 -8.13 2.89 7.78
N TYR A 160 -6.93 3.25 8.22
CA TYR A 160 -6.04 2.26 8.82
C TYR A 160 -6.61 1.80 10.17
N ASN A 161 -6.97 0.52 10.25
CA ASN A 161 -7.43 -0.12 11.48
C ASN A 161 -6.45 -1.25 11.87
N PRO A 162 -5.61 -1.03 12.91
CA PRO A 162 -4.65 -2.02 13.39
C PRO A 162 -5.27 -3.35 13.82
N GLU A 163 -6.50 -3.32 14.36
CA GLU A 163 -7.19 -4.52 14.85
C GLU A 163 -7.63 -5.40 13.67
N LEU A 164 -8.14 -4.80 12.60
CA LEU A 164 -8.49 -5.50 11.37
C LEU A 164 -7.25 -6.08 10.66
N ALA A 165 -6.15 -5.32 10.63
CA ALA A 165 -4.87 -5.81 10.11
C ALA A 165 -4.36 -7.02 10.89
N LEU A 166 -4.47 -6.97 12.22
CA LEU A 166 -4.11 -8.06 13.11
C LEU A 166 -4.97 -9.29 12.89
N GLU A 167 -6.30 -9.13 12.89
CA GLU A 167 -7.24 -10.22 12.67
C GLU A 167 -7.02 -10.90 11.32
N ALA A 168 -6.82 -10.11 10.25
CA ALA A 168 -6.50 -10.63 8.92
C ALA A 168 -5.20 -11.43 8.96
N GLY A 169 -4.14 -10.89 9.57
CA GLY A 169 -2.86 -11.58 9.71
C GLY A 169 -2.97 -12.91 10.46
N GLU A 170 -3.69 -12.99 11.58
CA GLU A 170 -3.85 -14.24 12.34
C GLU A 170 -4.63 -15.30 11.53
N LYS A 171 -5.72 -14.90 10.85
CA LYS A 171 -6.49 -15.82 10.00
C LYS A 171 -5.66 -16.39 8.86
N LEU A 172 -4.78 -15.58 8.26
CA LEU A 172 -3.85 -16.02 7.23
C LEU A 172 -2.83 -17.03 7.78
N LEU A 173 -2.27 -16.75 8.96
CA LEU A 173 -1.32 -17.65 9.62
C LEU A 173 -1.94 -18.97 10.07
N ALA A 174 -3.24 -19.01 10.35
CA ALA A 174 -3.96 -20.25 10.66
C ALA A 174 -4.03 -21.20 9.45
N GLN A 175 -4.02 -20.67 8.23
CA GLN A 175 -4.09 -21.44 6.98
C GLN A 175 -2.72 -21.86 6.44
N ARG A 176 -1.63 -21.59 7.17
CA ARG A 176 -0.25 -21.71 6.68
C ARG A 176 0.17 -23.12 6.24
N THR A 177 -0.42 -24.16 6.83
CA THR A 177 -0.11 -25.56 6.50
C THR A 177 -0.72 -25.99 5.18
N GLU A 178 -1.75 -25.28 4.71
CA GLU A 178 -2.52 -25.60 3.51
C GLU A 178 -2.13 -24.69 2.32
N ARG A 179 -1.41 -23.59 2.60
CA ARG A 179 -1.12 -22.52 1.62
C ARG A 179 0.37 -22.41 1.31
N LYS A 180 0.73 -22.63 0.05
CA LYS A 180 2.12 -22.55 -0.45
C LYS A 180 2.64 -21.11 -0.62
N ASP A 181 1.74 -20.14 -0.63
CA ASP A 181 2.00 -18.72 -0.92
C ASP A 181 2.03 -17.82 0.33
N ILE A 182 1.98 -18.41 1.53
CA ILE A 182 1.84 -17.66 2.80
C ILE A 182 2.90 -16.57 3.00
N LYS A 183 4.15 -16.80 2.55
CA LYS A 183 5.22 -15.80 2.63
C LYS A 183 4.95 -14.58 1.76
N GLN A 184 4.42 -14.77 0.56
CA GLN A 184 4.09 -13.67 -0.34
C GLN A 184 2.90 -12.88 0.21
N ILE A 185 1.90 -13.59 0.71
CA ILE A 185 0.69 -12.99 1.30
C ILE A 185 1.02 -12.15 2.54
N LEU A 186 1.96 -12.59 3.39
CA LEU A 186 2.43 -11.78 4.51
C LEU A 186 3.18 -10.52 4.05
N LYS A 187 3.95 -10.57 2.96
CA LYS A 187 4.59 -9.38 2.38
C LYS A 187 3.55 -8.39 1.85
N ASP A 188 2.53 -8.90 1.19
CA ASP A 188 1.45 -8.08 0.63
C ASP A 188 0.63 -7.43 1.75
N LEU A 189 0.31 -8.17 2.83
CA LEU A 189 -0.29 -7.64 4.06
C LEU A 189 0.50 -6.44 4.61
N ILE A 190 1.80 -6.62 4.83
CA ILE A 190 2.69 -5.59 5.37
C ILE A 190 2.70 -4.36 4.46
N ALA A 191 2.75 -4.56 3.13
CA ALA A 191 2.74 -3.46 2.17
C ALA A 191 1.42 -2.66 2.18
N ILE A 192 0.28 -3.34 2.34
CA ILE A 192 -1.04 -2.72 2.49
C ILE A 192 -1.08 -1.87 3.76
N CYS A 193 -0.69 -2.45 4.90
CA CYS A 193 -0.63 -1.74 6.18
C CYS A 193 0.29 -0.52 6.10
N ASP A 194 1.52 -0.67 5.58
CA ASP A 194 2.48 0.43 5.44
C ASP A 194 1.92 1.57 4.58
N LYS A 195 1.17 1.27 3.51
CA LYS A 195 0.56 2.28 2.62
C LYS A 195 -0.58 3.02 3.31
N GLN A 196 -1.45 2.33 4.02
CA GLN A 196 -2.55 2.93 4.78
C GLN A 196 -2.01 3.76 5.94
N TRP A 197 -1.07 3.21 6.70
CA TRP A 197 -0.35 3.86 7.79
C TRP A 197 0.34 5.17 7.37
N ARG A 198 1.02 5.19 6.21
CA ARG A 198 1.69 6.40 5.71
C ARG A 198 0.77 7.61 5.52
N LYS A 199 -0.55 7.40 5.35
CA LYS A 199 -1.53 8.50 5.32
C LYS A 199 -1.69 9.20 6.67
N TYR A 200 -1.45 8.49 7.78
CA TYR A 200 -1.59 8.99 9.16
C TYR A 200 -0.25 9.34 9.82
N PHE A 201 0.87 9.06 9.15
CA PHE A 201 2.21 9.32 9.66
C PHE A 201 2.48 10.81 9.96
N TYR A 202 1.76 11.68 9.29
CA TYR A 202 1.84 13.12 9.46
C TYR A 202 0.44 13.72 9.52
N ILE A 203 0.08 14.21 10.71
CA ILE A 203 -1.12 15.03 10.87
C ILE A 203 -0.64 16.47 10.96
N GLU A 204 -1.18 17.33 10.09
CA GLU A 204 -1.03 18.77 10.25
C GLU A 204 -1.92 19.20 11.41
N THR A 205 -1.30 19.64 12.50
CA THR A 205 -1.99 20.28 13.62
C THR A 205 -1.78 21.79 13.54
N PRO A 206 -2.60 22.61 14.21
CA PRO A 206 -2.36 24.05 14.32
C PRO A 206 -0.97 24.40 14.88
N GLU A 207 -0.34 23.49 15.63
CA GLU A 207 1.02 23.64 16.16
C GLU A 207 2.13 23.10 15.23
N GLY A 208 1.79 22.64 14.03
CA GLY A 208 2.72 22.08 13.05
C GLY A 208 2.57 20.57 12.81
N ARG A 209 3.49 20.00 12.02
CA ARG A 209 3.46 18.60 11.59
C ARG A 209 3.95 17.68 12.71
N LYS A 210 3.04 16.89 13.33
CA LYS A 210 3.40 15.89 14.34
C LYS A 210 3.59 14.51 13.70
N LYS A 211 4.68 13.82 14.05
CA LYS A 211 5.00 12.45 13.65
C LYS A 211 4.51 11.50 14.75
N TYR A 212 3.57 10.61 14.44
CA TYR A 212 3.13 9.56 15.36
C TYR A 212 3.86 8.24 15.03
N GLU A 213 4.34 7.54 16.05
CA GLU A 213 4.87 6.17 15.93
C GLU A 213 3.77 5.17 16.29
N PHE A 214 2.98 4.75 15.30
CA PHE A 214 1.91 3.76 15.48
C PHE A 214 2.31 2.48 14.71
N CYS A 215 3.14 1.67 15.36
CA CYS A 215 3.37 0.28 14.97
C CYS A 215 3.13 -0.59 16.20
N ASN A 216 2.05 -1.37 16.20
CA ASN A 216 1.74 -2.29 17.30
C ASN A 216 2.72 -3.48 17.32
N GLN A 217 2.96 -4.07 18.49
CA GLN A 217 3.82 -5.25 18.68
C GLN A 217 3.44 -6.40 17.74
N SER A 218 2.15 -6.60 17.47
CA SER A 218 1.67 -7.66 16.59
C SER A 218 2.04 -7.47 15.11
N GLU A 219 2.18 -6.23 14.63
CA GLU A 219 2.69 -5.97 13.27
C GLU A 219 4.18 -6.26 13.14
N LYS A 220 4.96 -6.00 14.21
CA LYS A 220 6.37 -6.37 14.28
C LYS A 220 6.55 -7.89 14.18
N ARG A 221 5.63 -8.66 14.76
CA ARG A 221 5.59 -10.12 14.65
C ARG A 221 5.35 -10.58 13.20
N PHE A 222 4.38 -10.01 12.46
CA PHE A 222 4.19 -10.38 11.05
C PHE A 222 5.43 -10.08 10.20
N ARG A 223 6.11 -8.97 10.49
CA ARG A 223 7.39 -8.62 9.85
C ARG A 223 8.46 -9.65 10.15
N TYR A 224 8.60 -10.08 11.39
CA TYR A 224 9.51 -11.15 11.77
C TYR A 224 9.22 -12.48 11.09
N ILE A 225 7.95 -12.92 11.05
CA ILE A 225 7.55 -14.15 10.36
C ILE A 225 7.93 -14.06 8.87
N SER A 226 7.70 -12.91 8.25
CA SER A 226 8.05 -12.66 6.84
C SER A 226 9.57 -12.72 6.60
N GLU A 227 10.38 -12.18 7.51
CA GLU A 227 11.84 -12.12 7.42
C GLU A 227 12.52 -13.46 7.76
N THR A 228 12.02 -14.17 8.77
CA THR A 228 12.69 -15.35 9.34
C THR A 228 12.05 -16.68 8.92
N GLY A 229 10.76 -16.67 8.59
CA GLY A 229 9.98 -17.88 8.38
C GLY A 229 9.68 -18.68 9.65
N ASP A 230 9.93 -18.13 10.83
CA ASP A 230 9.55 -18.73 12.11
C ASP A 230 8.09 -18.40 12.42
N PHE A 231 7.24 -19.43 12.46
CA PHE A 231 5.78 -19.33 12.67
C PHE A 231 5.36 -19.66 14.11
N SER A 232 6.30 -19.71 15.05
CA SER A 232 5.97 -19.93 16.46
C SER A 232 4.94 -18.88 16.94
N ALA A 233 3.94 -19.36 17.68
CA ALA A 233 2.91 -18.47 18.23
C ALA A 233 3.55 -17.47 19.19
N PRO A 234 3.06 -16.23 19.30
CA PRO A 234 3.53 -15.30 20.30
C PRO A 234 3.30 -15.91 21.66
N VAL A 235 4.36 -16.05 22.42
CA VAL A 235 4.34 -16.49 23.79
C VAL A 235 4.69 -15.27 24.62
N SER A 236 3.85 -14.95 25.62
CA SER A 236 4.26 -13.97 26.61
C SER A 236 5.47 -14.55 27.34
N ILE A 237 6.58 -13.81 27.42
CA ILE A 237 7.75 -14.26 28.15
C ILE A 237 7.40 -14.56 29.61
N ALA A 238 6.42 -13.86 30.17
CA ALA A 238 5.92 -14.10 31.53
C ALA A 238 5.20 -15.46 31.69
N SER A 239 4.77 -16.08 30.59
CA SER A 239 4.17 -17.43 30.58
C SER A 239 5.20 -18.56 30.45
N VAL A 240 6.49 -18.22 30.27
CA VAL A 240 7.60 -19.19 30.23
C VAL A 240 8.03 -19.53 31.66
N ALA A 241 8.37 -20.80 31.91
CA ALA A 241 8.76 -21.28 33.23
C ALA A 241 10.00 -20.54 33.81
N ASP A 242 10.98 -20.23 32.96
CA ASP A 242 12.13 -19.39 33.31
C ASP A 242 12.38 -18.36 32.18
N PRO A 243 11.80 -17.16 32.29
CA PRO A 243 11.94 -16.08 31.31
C PRO A 243 13.41 -15.70 31.06
N ILE A 244 14.23 -15.69 32.12
CA ILE A 244 15.60 -15.19 32.04
C ILE A 244 16.51 -16.23 31.39
N ALA A 245 16.39 -17.51 31.78
CA ALA A 245 17.16 -18.58 31.17
C ALA A 245 16.85 -18.74 29.67
N GLU A 246 15.60 -18.56 29.27
CA GLU A 246 15.21 -18.56 27.86
C GLU A 246 15.89 -17.43 27.09
N ILE A 247 15.89 -16.19 27.62
CA ILE A 247 16.58 -15.06 27.00
C ILE A 247 18.09 -15.32 26.92
N VAL A 248 18.70 -15.87 27.98
CA VAL A 248 20.13 -16.27 27.98
C VAL A 248 20.43 -17.21 26.82
N GLY A 249 19.58 -18.21 26.59
CA GLY A 249 19.71 -19.17 25.49
C GLY A 249 19.61 -18.55 24.10
N LEU A 250 18.91 -17.41 23.96
CA LEU A 250 18.78 -16.71 22.68
C LEU A 250 20.00 -15.85 22.33
N ILE A 251 20.80 -15.41 23.30
CA ILE A 251 21.92 -14.49 23.07
C ILE A 251 22.92 -15.04 22.04
N PRO A 252 23.42 -16.29 22.14
CA PRO A 252 24.33 -16.85 21.15
C PRO A 252 23.72 -16.91 19.75
N PHE A 253 22.45 -17.35 19.66
CA PHE A 253 21.73 -17.47 18.40
C PHE A 253 21.60 -16.11 17.68
N ILE A 254 21.33 -15.04 18.43
CA ILE A 254 21.25 -13.68 17.91
C ILE A 254 22.59 -13.25 17.27
N TYR A 255 23.70 -13.51 17.96
CA TYR A 255 25.03 -13.15 17.46
C TYR A 255 25.48 -14.01 16.27
N GLU A 256 25.15 -15.30 16.25
CA GLU A 256 25.39 -16.18 15.09
C GLU A 256 24.65 -15.71 13.84
N ASN A 257 23.45 -15.14 14.03
CA ASN A 257 22.60 -14.67 12.94
C ASN A 257 22.67 -13.16 12.69
N LYS A 258 23.61 -12.43 13.32
CA LYS A 258 23.64 -10.95 13.30
C LYS A 258 23.62 -10.29 11.92
N LYS A 259 24.16 -10.97 10.90
CA LYS A 259 24.17 -10.53 9.49
C LYS A 259 22.77 -10.41 8.88
N LYS A 260 21.75 -11.01 9.49
CA LYS A 260 20.35 -10.93 9.04
C LYS A 260 19.62 -9.70 9.57
N TYR A 261 20.18 -9.00 10.56
CA TYR A 261 19.55 -7.84 11.19
C TYR A 261 20.25 -6.57 10.73
N LYS A 262 19.55 -5.72 9.96
CA LYS A 262 20.12 -4.51 9.35
C LYS A 262 20.77 -3.55 10.36
N ALA A 263 20.27 -3.49 11.59
CA ALA A 263 20.85 -2.70 12.68
C ALA A 263 22.14 -3.30 13.27
N TYR A 264 22.41 -4.57 13.01
CA TYR A 264 23.43 -5.41 13.66
C TYR A 264 24.47 -6.01 12.70
N GLU A 265 24.24 -5.90 11.38
CA GLU A 265 25.09 -6.53 10.36
C GLU A 265 26.53 -6.00 10.37
N THR A 266 26.72 -4.74 10.78
CA THR A 266 28.02 -4.05 10.83
C THR A 266 28.71 -4.13 12.19
N VAL A 267 28.05 -4.71 13.21
CA VAL A 267 28.61 -4.77 14.56
C VAL A 267 29.65 -5.88 14.64
N GLU A 268 30.90 -5.52 14.91
CA GLU A 268 31.97 -6.49 15.16
C GLU A 268 31.77 -7.18 16.52
N ASN A 269 32.10 -8.47 16.62
CA ASN A 269 31.95 -9.24 17.87
C ASN A 269 32.74 -8.63 19.03
N SER A 270 33.86 -7.96 18.73
CA SER A 270 34.73 -7.29 19.70
C SER A 270 34.25 -5.90 20.13
N SER A 271 33.20 -5.36 19.52
CA SER A 271 32.72 -4.01 19.78
C SER A 271 31.57 -4.00 20.78
N PHE A 272 31.63 -3.08 21.74
CA PHE A 272 30.54 -2.85 22.69
C PHE A 272 29.34 -2.19 22.00
N TYR A 273 28.17 -2.78 22.16
CA TYR A 273 26.90 -2.28 21.62
C TYR A 273 25.84 -2.21 22.71
N HIS A 274 24.88 -1.30 22.58
CA HIS A 274 23.87 -1.10 23.59
C HIS A 274 22.93 -2.31 23.72
N VAL A 275 22.61 -2.71 24.95
CA VAL A 275 21.81 -3.91 25.26
C VAL A 275 20.39 -3.88 24.65
N SER A 276 19.85 -2.67 24.42
CA SER A 276 18.53 -2.46 23.81
C SER A 276 18.36 -3.15 22.46
N ALA A 277 19.45 -3.50 21.79
CA ALA A 277 19.33 -4.18 20.52
C ALA A 277 19.12 -5.69 20.66
N ILE A 278 19.55 -6.33 21.75
CA ILE A 278 19.05 -7.66 22.10
C ILE A 278 17.55 -7.57 22.35
N LEU A 279 17.09 -6.59 23.13
CA LEU A 279 15.67 -6.35 23.35
C LEU A 279 14.91 -6.16 22.02
N GLU A 280 15.44 -5.35 21.11
CA GLU A 280 14.82 -5.12 19.81
C GLU A 280 14.70 -6.42 18.99
N ILE A 281 15.72 -7.28 19.02
CA ILE A 281 15.71 -8.55 18.29
C ILE A 281 14.78 -9.56 18.96
N VAL A 282 14.86 -9.72 20.29
CA VAL A 282 14.02 -10.65 21.06
C VAL A 282 12.55 -10.24 20.96
N SER A 283 12.22 -8.94 21.04
CA SER A 283 10.85 -8.45 20.88
C SER A 283 10.25 -8.68 19.49
N LYS A 284 11.09 -9.00 18.50
CA LYS A 284 10.65 -9.42 17.18
C LYS A 284 10.41 -10.93 17.10
N THR A 285 10.94 -11.74 18.01
CA THR A 285 10.72 -13.21 18.05
C THR A 285 9.30 -13.57 18.54
N LYS A 286 9.06 -14.85 18.88
CA LYS A 286 7.83 -15.26 19.58
C LYS A 286 7.60 -14.53 20.91
N TYR A 287 8.63 -13.96 21.54
CA TYR A 287 8.49 -13.27 22.83
C TYR A 287 8.24 -11.77 22.65
N HIS A 288 7.00 -11.33 22.86
CA HIS A 288 6.52 -10.00 22.43
C HIS A 288 6.52 -8.92 23.53
N ASP A 289 6.57 -9.33 24.80
CA ASP A 289 6.46 -8.51 26.01
C ASP A 289 7.75 -8.51 26.86
N VAL A 290 8.87 -8.89 26.25
CA VAL A 290 10.19 -8.84 26.89
C VAL A 290 10.54 -7.39 27.24
N THR A 291 11.01 -7.18 28.47
CA THR A 291 11.41 -5.87 28.99
C THR A 291 12.92 -5.70 28.95
N LEU A 292 13.39 -4.44 28.94
CA LEU A 292 14.81 -4.13 29.02
C LEU A 292 15.46 -4.74 30.27
N ALA A 293 14.77 -4.65 31.41
CA ALA A 293 15.27 -5.20 32.68
C ALA A 293 15.50 -6.72 32.63
N GLN A 294 14.60 -7.47 31.98
CA GLN A 294 14.77 -8.92 31.79
C GLN A 294 15.97 -9.23 30.89
N VAL A 295 16.19 -8.43 29.84
CA VAL A 295 17.36 -8.61 28.95
C VAL A 295 18.65 -8.27 29.69
N GLU A 296 18.68 -7.19 30.46
CA GLU A 296 19.83 -6.83 31.29
C GLU A 296 20.16 -7.91 32.32
N GLU A 297 19.14 -8.51 32.95
CA GLU A 297 19.32 -9.64 33.87
C GLU A 297 19.85 -10.89 33.14
N ALA A 298 19.34 -11.18 31.95
CA ALA A 298 19.83 -12.30 31.14
C ALA A 298 21.29 -12.10 30.71
N VAL A 299 21.66 -10.89 30.28
CA VAL A 299 23.05 -10.54 29.94
C VAL A 299 23.98 -10.78 31.14
N LYS A 300 23.58 -10.39 32.35
CA LYS A 300 24.37 -10.62 33.57
C LYS A 300 24.59 -12.11 33.88
N LYS A 301 23.70 -12.99 33.40
CA LYS A 301 23.75 -14.46 33.59
C LYS A 301 24.30 -15.21 32.38
N SER A 302 24.72 -14.50 31.33
CA SER A 302 25.20 -15.11 30.09
C SER A 302 26.71 -15.31 30.12
N ASP A 303 27.17 -16.53 29.83
CA ASP A 303 28.60 -16.84 29.64
C ASP A 303 29.10 -16.54 28.22
N TYR A 304 28.24 -15.99 27.34
CA TYR A 304 28.56 -15.72 25.94
C TYR A 304 29.00 -14.27 25.70
N VAL A 305 28.57 -13.35 26.55
CA VAL A 305 28.84 -11.91 26.42
C VAL A 305 29.45 -11.35 27.70
N GLU A 306 30.34 -10.38 27.55
CA GLU A 306 30.73 -9.50 28.65
C GLU A 306 30.01 -8.16 28.53
N TYR A 307 29.74 -7.52 29.68
CA TYR A 307 29.02 -6.25 29.73
C TYR A 307 29.78 -5.18 30.52
N LYS A 308 29.48 -3.92 30.21
CA LYS A 308 29.84 -2.75 31.01
C LYS A 308 28.61 -1.88 31.23
N ILE A 309 28.56 -1.19 32.36
CA ILE A 309 27.52 -0.21 32.67
C ILE A 309 28.19 1.16 32.72
N GLU A 310 27.69 2.10 31.92
CA GLU A 310 28.21 3.46 31.89
C GLU A 310 27.58 4.33 33.01
N LYS A 311 28.16 5.51 33.27
CA LYS A 311 27.75 6.37 34.40
C LYS A 311 26.28 6.82 34.34
N ASN A 312 25.69 6.83 33.14
CA ASN A 312 24.29 7.16 32.90
C ASN A 312 23.33 5.97 33.18
N GLY A 313 23.87 4.80 33.51
CA GLY A 313 23.09 3.57 33.75
C GLY A 313 22.95 2.67 32.53
N ASP A 314 23.40 3.10 31.34
CA ASP A 314 23.25 2.33 30.12
C ASP A 314 24.17 1.11 30.11
N MET A 315 23.62 -0.04 29.72
CA MET A 315 24.36 -1.29 29.59
C MET A 315 24.81 -1.51 28.15
N TYR A 316 26.09 -1.82 27.99
CA TYR A 316 26.70 -2.20 26.72
C TYR A 316 27.30 -3.59 26.83
N ILE A 317 27.23 -4.34 25.74
CA ILE A 317 27.62 -5.75 25.65
C ILE A 317 28.53 -6.00 24.45
N LYS A 318 29.39 -7.00 24.54
CA LYS A 318 30.12 -7.57 23.39
C LYS A 318 30.32 -9.07 23.59
N VAL A 319 30.69 -9.79 22.53
CA VAL A 319 30.96 -11.23 22.62
C VAL A 319 32.22 -11.47 23.45
N GLN A 320 32.13 -12.40 24.39
CA GLN A 320 33.26 -12.84 25.20
C GLN A 320 34.25 -13.60 24.31
N LYS A 321 35.55 -13.33 24.46
CA LYS A 321 36.61 -14.05 23.73
C LYS A 321 36.95 -15.37 24.38
#